data_AF-A0A7S2ATS7-F1
#
_entry.id   AF-A0A7S2ATS7-F1
#
_cell.length_a   1.000
_cell.length_b   1.000
_cell.length_c   1.000
_cell.angle_alpha   90.00
_cell.angle_beta   90.00
_cell.angle_gamma   90.00
#
_symmetry.space_group_name_H-M   'P 1'
#
loop_
_entity.id
_entity.type
_entity.pdbx_description
1 polymer ?
#
loop_
_entity_poly.entity_id
_entity_poly.type
_entity_poly.pdbx_seq_one_letter_code
_entity_poly.pdbx_strand_id
1 'polypeptide(L)'
;VPVKEFSRSFLGPKGFLINVEETDVSLPDGSHWRTGAELRDKFHLTSYATADLFVPCGGRPNSVSTENVKSFFVGDKPKFRMIVEGANLFFTDGARIALERAGVHVFKDASTNKGGVTSSSLEVFASLALSNEDHKQLMTYNPEEGGAPPTFYQEYVQQILATIKENADQEFKAIWAQNRAESTFKVDLTRRLSGKINQMQDSIQSNFAAVMTDEERDQLVRTVLAKAVPPLILQRIGVDGVLSRVPANYVGAIVGAWVASNFVYRHGMTATEVAFFCFMRSLLKEGPGPDAGAALTNGGEDAKRKASDAIETMAPKLQKTSSV
;
A
#
# COMPACT_ATOMS: atom_id res chain seq x y z
N VAL A 1 13.03 -2.09 -25.42
CA VAL A 1 13.39 -1.23 -26.57
C VAL A 1 12.93 0.19 -26.26
N PRO A 2 13.82 1.19 -26.23
CA PRO A 2 13.45 2.58 -26.08
C PRO A 2 12.43 3.04 -27.14
N VAL A 3 11.46 3.87 -26.76
CA VAL A 3 10.43 4.39 -27.69
C VAL A 3 11.05 5.13 -28.90
N LYS A 4 12.23 5.74 -28.73
CA LYS A 4 13.00 6.38 -29.82
C LYS A 4 13.40 5.44 -30.96
N GLU A 5 13.44 4.13 -30.70
CA GLU A 5 13.76 3.10 -31.70
C GLU A 5 12.50 2.51 -32.35
N PHE A 6 11.30 2.99 -31.99
CA PHE A 6 10.06 2.51 -32.59
C PHE A 6 9.97 2.92 -34.07
N SER A 7 9.76 1.93 -34.94
CA SER A 7 9.64 2.18 -36.38
C SER A 7 8.34 2.91 -36.71
N ARG A 8 8.46 4.14 -37.21
CA ARG A 8 7.33 4.99 -37.62
C ARG A 8 6.46 4.36 -38.72
N SER A 9 6.97 3.36 -39.45
CA SER A 9 6.20 2.62 -40.47
C SER A 9 5.00 1.85 -39.89
N PHE A 10 5.02 1.55 -38.58
CA PHE A 10 3.89 0.93 -37.88
C PHE A 10 2.85 1.94 -37.38
N LEU A 11 3.04 3.24 -37.60
CA LEU A 11 2.05 4.26 -37.24
C LEU A 11 0.92 4.27 -38.28
N GLY A 12 -0.33 4.27 -37.81
CA GLY A 12 -1.49 4.48 -38.68
C GLY A 12 -1.55 5.91 -39.26
N PRO A 13 -2.50 6.20 -40.15
CA PRO A 13 -2.57 7.49 -40.86
C PRO A 13 -2.67 8.74 -39.96
N LYS A 14 -3.18 8.59 -38.74
CA LYS A 14 -3.26 9.66 -37.71
C LYS A 14 -2.31 9.44 -36.53
N GLY A 15 -1.50 8.39 -36.58
CA GLY A 15 -0.52 8.08 -35.55
C GLY A 15 0.70 8.99 -35.67
N PHE A 16 1.26 9.37 -34.54
CA PHE A 16 2.48 10.18 -34.49
C PHE A 16 3.40 9.66 -33.40
N LEU A 17 4.70 9.87 -33.60
CA LEU A 17 5.76 9.61 -32.63
C LEU A 17 6.64 10.85 -32.59
N ILE A 18 6.68 11.51 -31.43
CA ILE A 18 7.50 12.69 -31.18
C ILE A 18 8.47 12.39 -30.05
N ASN A 19 9.76 12.53 -30.31
CA ASN A 19 10.82 12.41 -29.31
C ASN A 19 11.03 13.73 -28.57
N VAL A 20 11.51 13.66 -27.34
CA VAL A 20 11.72 14.84 -26.49
C VAL A 20 12.75 15.83 -27.04
N GLU A 21 13.66 15.36 -27.90
CA GLU A 21 14.72 16.14 -28.56
C GLU A 21 14.21 16.86 -29.82
N GLU A 22 13.02 16.52 -30.34
CA GLU A 22 12.46 17.16 -31.52
C GLU A 22 12.07 18.62 -31.22
N THR A 23 12.28 19.49 -32.19
CA THR A 23 11.92 20.91 -32.16
C THR A 23 10.97 21.22 -33.29
N ASP A 24 10.15 22.26 -33.13
CA ASP A 24 9.21 22.72 -34.18
C ASP A 24 8.21 21.61 -34.59
N VAL A 25 7.54 21.04 -33.59
CA VAL A 25 6.68 19.86 -33.75
C VAL A 25 5.28 20.27 -34.17
N SER A 26 4.79 19.69 -35.27
CA SER A 26 3.38 19.79 -35.69
C SER A 26 2.65 18.46 -35.51
N LEU A 27 1.45 18.48 -34.95
CA LEU A 27 0.60 17.29 -34.79
C LEU A 27 -0.49 17.21 -35.88
N PRO A 28 -1.12 16.04 -36.09
CA PRO A 28 -2.14 15.85 -37.13
C PRO A 28 -3.40 16.72 -36.97
N ASP A 29 -3.68 17.24 -35.77
CA ASP A 29 -4.76 18.19 -35.50
C ASP A 29 -4.38 19.64 -35.85
N GLY A 30 -3.19 19.87 -36.39
CA GLY A 30 -2.65 21.18 -36.73
C GLY A 30 -2.07 21.95 -35.55
N SER A 31 -2.04 21.36 -34.35
CA SER A 31 -1.39 21.99 -33.20
C SER A 31 0.13 22.03 -33.36
N HIS A 32 0.74 23.11 -32.90
CA HIS A 32 2.17 23.37 -33.02
C HIS A 32 2.81 23.53 -31.64
N TRP A 33 4.01 22.96 -31.49
CA TRP A 33 4.73 22.88 -30.23
C TRP A 33 6.20 23.22 -30.44
N ARG A 34 6.79 24.00 -29.52
CA ARG A 34 8.20 24.42 -29.65
C ARG A 34 9.16 23.23 -29.60
N THR A 35 8.90 22.29 -28.69
CA THR A 35 9.71 21.09 -28.51
C THR A 35 8.84 19.88 -28.17
N GLY A 36 9.34 18.68 -28.49
CA GLY A 36 8.72 17.43 -28.05
C GLY A 36 8.68 17.29 -26.53
N ALA A 37 9.66 17.88 -25.81
CA ALA A 37 9.63 17.95 -24.35
C ALA A 37 8.45 18.80 -23.83
N GLU A 38 8.13 19.93 -24.48
CA GLU A 38 6.95 20.72 -24.13
C GLU A 38 5.66 19.94 -24.38
N LEU A 39 5.56 19.26 -25.52
CA LEU A 39 4.42 18.41 -25.84
C LEU A 39 4.25 17.31 -24.78
N ARG A 40 5.32 16.60 -24.42
CA ARG A 40 5.29 15.57 -23.36
C ARG A 40 4.75 16.15 -22.05
N ASP A 41 5.28 17.30 -21.62
CA ASP A 41 4.93 17.94 -20.35
C ASP A 41 3.50 18.47 -20.31
N LYS A 42 2.86 18.69 -21.47
CA LYS A 42 1.49 19.22 -21.59
C LYS A 42 0.53 18.26 -22.30
N PHE A 43 0.94 17.03 -22.60
CA PHE A 43 0.16 16.11 -23.43
C PHE A 43 -1.22 15.83 -22.83
N HIS A 44 -1.29 15.73 -21.50
CA HIS A 44 -2.53 15.54 -20.73
C HIS A 44 -3.55 16.69 -20.88
N LEU A 45 -3.11 17.88 -21.33
CA LEU A 45 -3.98 19.03 -21.59
C LEU A 45 -4.55 19.01 -23.02
N THR A 46 -3.98 18.20 -23.92
CA THR A 46 -4.39 18.15 -25.33
C THR A 46 -5.67 17.35 -25.54
N SER A 47 -6.33 17.52 -26.69
CA SER A 47 -7.53 16.76 -27.08
C SER A 47 -7.27 15.25 -27.22
N TYR A 48 -6.01 14.84 -27.42
CA TYR A 48 -5.62 13.43 -27.53
C TYR A 48 -5.72 12.67 -26.21
N ALA A 49 -5.61 13.36 -25.08
CA ALA A 49 -5.67 12.76 -23.76
C ALA A 49 -7.12 12.69 -23.25
N THR A 50 -7.88 11.67 -23.70
CA THR A 50 -9.23 11.37 -23.19
C THR A 50 -9.32 9.91 -22.78
N ALA A 51 -9.97 9.63 -21.65
CA ALA A 51 -10.14 8.28 -21.11
C ALA A 51 -11.23 8.28 -20.02
N ASP A 52 -11.73 7.12 -19.60
CA ASP A 52 -12.61 7.06 -18.44
C ASP A 52 -11.86 7.31 -17.12
N LEU A 53 -10.64 6.79 -17.03
CA LEU A 53 -9.76 6.87 -15.87
C LEU A 53 -8.44 7.55 -16.21
N PHE A 54 -8.04 8.52 -15.40
CA PHE A 54 -6.73 9.15 -15.49
C PHE A 54 -5.93 8.94 -14.20
N VAL A 55 -4.75 8.34 -14.34
CA VAL A 55 -3.84 8.06 -13.22
C VAL A 55 -2.50 8.73 -13.50
N PRO A 56 -2.29 9.99 -13.11
CA PRO A 56 -1.00 10.63 -13.28
C PRO A 56 0.00 10.00 -12.30
N CYS A 57 1.01 9.29 -12.80
CA CYS A 57 2.07 8.64 -12.02
C CYS A 57 3.44 9.32 -12.16
N GLY A 58 3.46 10.56 -12.65
CA GLY A 58 4.65 11.39 -12.77
C GLY A 58 4.27 12.82 -13.17
N GLY A 59 5.26 13.60 -13.60
CA GLY A 59 5.06 15.00 -13.98
C GLY A 59 5.50 15.97 -12.89
N ARG A 60 5.36 17.27 -13.18
CA ARG A 60 5.77 18.33 -12.24
C ARG A 60 4.62 18.61 -11.25
N PRO A 61 4.91 19.07 -10.02
CA PRO A 61 3.87 19.61 -9.15
C PRO A 61 3.06 20.68 -9.87
N ASN A 62 1.74 20.68 -9.66
CA ASN A 62 0.78 21.58 -10.28
C ASN A 62 0.78 21.54 -11.82
N SER A 63 1.07 20.39 -12.42
CA SER A 63 0.93 20.16 -13.88
C SER A 63 -0.49 20.44 -14.38
N VAL A 64 -1.48 20.29 -13.49
CA VAL A 64 -2.84 20.80 -13.70
C VAL A 64 -3.18 21.77 -12.59
N SER A 65 -3.51 22.99 -12.98
CA SER A 65 -3.70 24.11 -12.08
C SER A 65 -5.04 24.80 -12.34
N THR A 66 -5.41 25.76 -11.50
CA THR A 66 -6.67 26.50 -11.66
C THR A 66 -6.70 27.24 -13.00
N GLU A 67 -5.54 27.63 -13.51
CA GLU A 67 -5.37 28.37 -14.76
C GLU A 67 -5.59 27.49 -15.98
N ASN A 68 -5.22 26.21 -15.92
CA ASN A 68 -5.25 25.31 -17.09
C ASN A 68 -6.29 24.18 -17.01
N VAL A 69 -6.98 24.00 -15.87
CA VAL A 69 -7.97 22.94 -15.66
C VAL A 69 -9.12 22.97 -16.66
N LYS A 70 -9.41 24.12 -17.28
CA LYS A 70 -10.37 24.20 -18.41
C LYS A 70 -10.00 23.27 -19.57
N SER A 71 -8.70 22.98 -19.75
CA SER A 71 -8.22 22.03 -20.75
C SER A 71 -8.57 20.58 -20.41
N PHE A 72 -9.08 20.28 -19.21
CA PHE A 72 -9.62 18.97 -18.85
C PHE A 72 -11.08 18.79 -19.28
N PHE A 73 -11.61 19.71 -20.09
CA PHE A 73 -12.97 19.67 -20.62
C PHE A 73 -12.98 19.72 -22.15
N VAL A 74 -13.99 19.08 -22.74
CA VAL A 74 -14.36 19.21 -24.15
C VAL A 74 -15.76 19.83 -24.17
N GLY A 75 -15.83 21.14 -24.41
CA GLY A 75 -17.02 21.92 -24.08
C GLY A 75 -17.25 21.88 -22.56
N ASP A 76 -18.45 21.49 -22.13
CA ASP A 76 -18.80 21.35 -20.71
C ASP A 76 -18.56 19.94 -20.14
N LYS A 77 -18.09 19.00 -20.98
CA LYS A 77 -17.90 17.61 -20.56
C LYS A 77 -16.46 17.36 -20.12
N PRO A 78 -16.21 16.79 -18.93
CA PRO A 78 -14.87 16.44 -18.51
C PRO A 78 -14.28 15.32 -19.38
N LYS A 79 -12.97 15.40 -19.65
CA LYS A 79 -12.21 14.39 -20.42
C LYS A 79 -12.09 13.04 -19.71
N PHE A 80 -12.25 13.06 -18.39
CA PHE A 80 -12.08 11.91 -17.49
C PHE A 80 -13.25 11.83 -16.52
N ARG A 81 -13.71 10.61 -16.24
CA ARG A 81 -14.77 10.36 -15.25
C ARG A 81 -14.19 10.18 -13.86
N MET A 82 -12.99 9.61 -13.77
CA MET A 82 -12.28 9.37 -12.53
C MET A 82 -10.80 9.75 -12.67
N ILE A 83 -10.27 10.36 -11.62
CA ILE A 83 -8.87 10.74 -11.49
C ILE A 83 -8.35 10.17 -10.18
N VAL A 84 -7.24 9.42 -10.26
CA VAL A 84 -6.56 8.82 -9.11
C VAL A 84 -5.12 9.32 -9.12
N GLU A 85 -4.78 10.27 -8.26
CA GLU A 85 -3.45 10.90 -8.30
C GLU A 85 -2.36 9.95 -7.78
N GLY A 86 -1.57 9.35 -8.67
CA GLY A 86 -0.40 8.56 -8.26
C GLY A 86 0.81 9.43 -7.88
N ALA A 87 0.99 10.55 -8.60
CA ALA A 87 2.06 11.51 -8.37
C ALA A 87 1.69 12.52 -7.28
N ASN A 88 2.69 12.89 -6.49
CA ASN A 88 2.54 13.90 -5.45
C ASN A 88 2.28 15.28 -6.09
N LEU A 89 1.22 15.95 -5.64
CA LEU A 89 0.83 17.32 -5.99
C LEU A 89 0.63 17.57 -7.49
N PHE A 90 0.16 16.59 -8.27
CA PHE A 90 -0.04 16.78 -9.71
C PHE A 90 -1.10 17.85 -10.02
N PHE A 91 -2.21 17.86 -9.28
CA PHE A 91 -3.24 18.90 -9.36
C PHE A 91 -3.08 19.97 -8.26
N THR A 92 -3.47 21.21 -8.53
CA THR A 92 -3.73 22.20 -7.47
C THR A 92 -5.07 21.93 -6.78
N ASP A 93 -5.28 22.47 -5.57
CA ASP A 93 -6.57 22.34 -4.86
C ASP A 93 -7.73 22.98 -5.65
N GLY A 94 -7.50 24.12 -6.31
CA GLY A 94 -8.51 24.76 -7.16
C GLY A 94 -8.88 23.90 -8.38
N ALA A 95 -7.92 23.23 -9.01
CA ALA A 95 -8.18 22.32 -10.12
C ALA A 95 -9.01 21.10 -9.68
N ARG A 96 -8.66 20.51 -8.53
CA ARG A 96 -9.41 19.40 -7.92
C ARG A 96 -10.88 19.77 -7.68
N ILE A 97 -11.12 20.92 -7.06
CA ILE A 97 -12.48 21.42 -6.78
C ILE A 97 -13.26 21.66 -8.08
N ALA A 98 -12.63 22.25 -9.10
CA ALA A 98 -13.29 22.48 -10.39
C ALA A 98 -13.73 21.17 -11.06
N LEU A 99 -12.89 20.13 -10.99
CA LEU A 99 -13.18 18.81 -11.54
C LEU A 99 -14.29 18.09 -10.76
N GLU A 100 -14.24 18.09 -9.42
CA GLU A 100 -15.30 17.47 -8.61
C GLU A 100 -16.65 18.18 -8.79
N ARG A 101 -16.67 19.51 -8.91
CA ARG A 101 -17.90 20.28 -9.22
C ARG A 101 -18.51 19.89 -10.56
N ALA A 102 -17.70 19.45 -11.51
CA ALA A 102 -18.16 18.94 -12.79
C ALA A 102 -18.53 17.44 -12.76
N GLY A 103 -18.57 16.81 -11.58
CA GLY A 103 -18.95 15.42 -11.40
C GLY A 103 -17.82 14.41 -11.57
N VAL A 104 -16.57 14.85 -11.74
CA VAL A 104 -15.41 13.95 -11.82
C VAL A 104 -15.10 13.38 -10.43
N HIS A 105 -14.86 12.07 -10.34
CA HIS A 105 -14.38 11.46 -9.10
C HIS A 105 -12.87 11.69 -8.95
N VAL A 106 -12.47 12.62 -8.10
CA VAL A 106 -11.06 12.92 -7.84
C VAL A 106 -10.61 12.29 -6.53
N PHE A 107 -9.61 11.41 -6.57
CA PHE A 107 -8.93 10.88 -5.40
C PHE A 107 -7.56 11.51 -5.27
N LYS A 108 -7.36 12.18 -4.14
CA LYS A 108 -6.16 12.96 -3.85
C LYS A 108 -4.97 12.04 -3.55
N ASP A 109 -3.80 12.47 -4.02
CA ASP A 109 -2.50 11.83 -3.85
C ASP A 109 -2.23 11.34 -2.43
N ALA A 110 -2.54 12.18 -1.44
CA ALA A 110 -2.37 11.87 -0.02
C ALA A 110 -3.10 10.60 0.45
N SER A 111 -4.13 10.12 -0.28
CA SER A 111 -4.78 8.82 -0.05
C SER A 111 -4.25 7.73 -0.99
N THR A 112 -3.97 8.08 -2.24
CA THR A 112 -3.75 7.10 -3.33
C THR A 112 -2.30 6.65 -3.49
N ASN A 113 -1.33 7.39 -2.94
CA ASN A 113 0.10 7.07 -3.08
C ASN A 113 0.77 6.51 -1.81
N LYS A 114 -0.02 6.16 -0.77
CA LYS A 114 0.49 5.67 0.53
C LYS A 114 1.27 4.35 0.46
N GLY A 115 1.12 3.57 -0.61
CA GLY A 115 1.77 2.27 -0.77
C GLY A 115 3.30 2.33 -0.62
N GLY A 116 3.94 3.40 -1.13
CA GLY A 116 5.37 3.61 -0.97
C GLY A 116 5.79 3.72 0.50
N VAL A 117 5.08 4.55 1.27
CA VAL A 117 5.31 4.73 2.72
C VAL A 117 5.09 3.42 3.49
N THR A 118 4.05 2.66 3.14
CA THR A 118 3.80 1.35 3.76
C THR A 118 4.94 0.38 3.49
N SER A 119 5.39 0.27 2.24
CA SER A 119 6.48 -0.64 1.88
C SER A 119 7.79 -0.28 2.57
N SER A 120 8.20 0.99 2.57
CA SER A 120 9.44 1.42 3.22
C SER A 120 9.38 1.28 4.74
N SER A 121 8.22 1.54 5.35
CA SER A 121 8.04 1.36 6.80
C SER A 121 8.18 -0.11 7.20
N LEU A 122 7.64 -1.03 6.41
CA LEU A 122 7.75 -2.48 6.66
C LEU A 122 9.14 -3.03 6.34
N GLU A 123 9.87 -2.41 5.41
CA GLU A 123 11.28 -2.71 5.17
C GLU A 123 12.16 -2.31 6.36
N VAL A 124 12.01 -1.08 6.85
CA VAL A 124 12.69 -0.62 8.08
C VAL A 124 12.31 -1.50 9.27
N PHE A 125 11.03 -1.85 9.41
CA PHE A 125 10.58 -2.74 10.48
C PHE A 125 11.28 -4.10 10.44
N ALA A 126 11.42 -4.73 9.26
CA ALA A 126 12.14 -6.00 9.13
C ALA A 126 13.61 -5.88 9.58
N SER A 127 14.27 -4.76 9.29
CA SER A 127 15.65 -4.50 9.72
C SER A 127 15.80 -4.34 11.24
N LEU A 128 14.77 -3.80 11.92
CA LEU A 128 14.74 -3.66 13.38
C LEU A 128 14.37 -4.98 14.06
N ALA A 129 13.44 -5.73 13.47
CA ALA A 129 12.88 -6.94 14.04
C ALA A 129 13.82 -8.15 13.92
N LEU A 130 14.53 -8.33 12.80
CA LEU A 130 15.40 -9.48 12.58
C LEU A 130 16.81 -9.27 13.16
N SER A 131 17.54 -10.35 13.46
CA SER A 131 18.99 -10.28 13.75
C SER A 131 19.76 -9.85 12.50
N ASN A 132 21.00 -9.37 12.67
CA ASN A 132 21.85 -9.00 11.53
C ASN A 132 22.08 -10.21 10.61
N GLU A 133 22.28 -11.38 11.22
CA GLU A 133 22.44 -12.66 10.55
C GLU A 133 21.18 -13.05 9.78
N ASP A 134 20.00 -13.02 10.44
CA ASP A 134 18.72 -13.35 9.80
C ASP A 134 18.40 -12.36 8.68
N HIS A 135 18.60 -11.06 8.90
CA HIS A 135 18.36 -10.04 7.89
C HIS A 135 19.24 -10.27 6.66
N LYS A 136 20.55 -10.50 6.87
CA LYS A 136 21.49 -10.77 5.78
C LYS A 136 21.12 -12.06 5.01
N GLN A 137 20.63 -13.09 5.70
CA GLN A 137 20.29 -14.35 5.05
C GLN A 137 18.93 -14.31 4.35
N LEU A 138 17.94 -13.64 4.94
CA LEU A 138 16.53 -13.74 4.56
C LEU A 138 16.05 -12.55 3.72
N MET A 139 16.69 -11.39 3.82
CA MET A 139 16.22 -10.12 3.25
C MET A 139 17.15 -9.52 2.19
N THR A 140 18.33 -10.08 1.96
CA THR A 140 19.30 -9.54 0.98
C THR A 140 19.72 -10.59 -0.05
N TYR A 141 20.14 -10.12 -1.23
CA TYR A 141 20.75 -10.91 -2.29
C TYR A 141 21.62 -10.01 -3.16
N ASN A 142 22.54 -10.60 -3.93
CA ASN A 142 23.33 -9.89 -4.93
C ASN A 142 22.83 -10.25 -6.35
N PRO A 143 22.11 -9.34 -7.04
CA PRO A 143 21.69 -9.56 -8.43
C PRO A 143 22.87 -9.70 -9.40
N GLU A 144 24.01 -9.04 -9.13
CA GLU A 144 25.18 -9.04 -10.02
C GLU A 144 25.92 -10.38 -10.02
N GLU A 145 25.82 -11.12 -8.93
CA GLU A 145 26.35 -12.49 -8.80
C GLU A 145 25.38 -13.55 -9.34
N GLY A 146 24.28 -13.13 -9.98
CA GLY A 146 23.24 -14.04 -10.49
C GLY A 146 22.37 -14.66 -9.40
N GLY A 147 22.40 -14.11 -8.18
CA GLY A 147 21.55 -14.56 -7.07
C GLY A 147 20.08 -14.24 -7.29
N ALA A 148 19.21 -15.17 -6.91
CA ALA A 148 17.77 -14.91 -6.79
C ALA A 148 17.43 -14.37 -5.39
N PRO A 149 16.38 -13.54 -5.23
CA PRO A 149 15.93 -13.11 -3.91
C PRO A 149 15.56 -14.31 -3.03
N PRO A 150 15.86 -14.34 -1.72
CA PRO A 150 15.48 -15.44 -0.84
C PRO A 150 13.96 -15.65 -0.85
N THR A 151 13.51 -16.89 -0.67
CA THR A 151 12.07 -17.22 -0.60
C THR A 151 11.36 -16.39 0.48
N PHE A 152 12.01 -16.21 1.64
CA PHE A 152 11.51 -15.36 2.72
C PHE A 152 11.25 -13.92 2.26
N TYR A 153 12.20 -13.29 1.56
CA TYR A 153 12.02 -11.95 1.01
C TYR A 153 10.85 -11.88 0.03
N GLN A 154 10.73 -12.87 -0.87
CA GLN A 154 9.64 -12.91 -1.86
C GLN A 154 8.27 -13.02 -1.17
N GLU A 155 8.14 -13.89 -0.18
CA GLU A 155 6.92 -14.03 0.62
C GLU A 155 6.60 -12.77 1.44
N TYR A 156 7.63 -12.14 2.01
CA TYR A 156 7.48 -10.89 2.74
C TYR A 156 6.95 -9.76 1.84
N VAL A 157 7.47 -9.64 0.62
CA VAL A 157 6.98 -8.70 -0.39
C VAL A 157 5.50 -8.97 -0.72
N GLN A 158 5.07 -10.23 -0.84
CA GLN A 158 3.66 -10.54 -1.05
C GLN A 158 2.78 -10.11 0.13
N GLN A 159 3.25 -10.26 1.37
CA GLN A 159 2.52 -9.79 2.55
C GLN A 159 2.43 -8.25 2.59
N ILE A 160 3.51 -7.54 2.26
CA ILE A 160 3.48 -6.07 2.12
C ILE A 160 2.46 -5.64 1.07
N LEU A 161 2.45 -6.27 -0.10
CA LEU A 161 1.49 -5.98 -1.16
C LEU A 161 0.03 -6.24 -0.71
N ALA A 162 -0.20 -7.28 0.08
CA ALA A 162 -1.51 -7.54 0.67
C ALA A 162 -1.93 -6.42 1.64
N THR A 163 -1.03 -5.97 2.53
CA THR A 163 -1.28 -4.84 3.43
C THR A 163 -1.57 -3.55 2.67
N ILE A 164 -0.83 -3.25 1.60
CA ILE A 164 -1.07 -2.07 0.77
C ILE A 164 -2.47 -2.11 0.14
N LYS A 165 -2.88 -3.27 -0.40
CA LYS A 165 -4.20 -3.45 -1.00
C LYS A 165 -5.31 -3.28 0.02
N GLU A 166 -5.17 -3.89 1.20
CA GLU A 166 -6.16 -3.78 2.28
C GLU A 166 -6.31 -2.32 2.74
N ASN A 167 -5.20 -1.63 3.00
CA ASN A 167 -5.23 -0.23 3.42
C ASN A 167 -5.88 0.67 2.35
N ALA A 168 -5.55 0.45 1.06
CA ALA A 168 -6.14 1.20 -0.04
C ALA A 168 -7.65 0.95 -0.16
N ASP A 169 -8.10 -0.30 0.01
CA ASP A 169 -9.51 -0.66 -0.03
C ASP A 169 -10.30 -0.05 1.14
N GLN A 170 -9.75 -0.11 2.36
CA GLN A 170 -10.36 0.49 3.55
C GLN A 170 -10.50 2.01 3.42
N GLU A 171 -9.44 2.69 2.99
CA GLU A 171 -9.46 4.14 2.83
C GLU A 171 -10.38 4.59 1.69
N PHE A 172 -10.37 3.87 0.56
CA PHE A 172 -11.31 4.09 -0.53
C PHE A 172 -12.75 3.94 -0.05
N LYS A 173 -13.09 2.84 0.63
CA LYS A 173 -14.43 2.58 1.16
C LYS A 173 -14.87 3.67 2.12
N ALA A 174 -14.01 4.12 3.02
CA ALA A 174 -14.30 5.19 3.97
C ALA A 174 -14.62 6.51 3.27
N ILE A 175 -13.77 6.94 2.33
CA ILE A 175 -13.98 8.17 1.54
C ILE A 175 -15.24 8.05 0.68
N TRP A 176 -15.43 6.91 0.03
CA TRP A 176 -16.55 6.67 -0.87
C TRP A 176 -17.89 6.66 -0.13
N ALA A 177 -17.98 5.94 0.99
CA ALA A 177 -19.18 5.90 1.81
C ALA A 177 -19.55 7.31 2.33
N GLN A 178 -18.56 8.06 2.84
CA GLN A 178 -18.80 9.40 3.34
C GLN A 178 -19.23 10.37 2.23
N ASN A 179 -18.60 10.30 1.06
CA ASN A 179 -18.97 11.11 -0.09
C ASN A 179 -20.43 10.88 -0.49
N ARG A 180 -20.90 9.62 -0.49
CA ARG A 180 -22.30 9.30 -0.80
C ARG A 180 -23.28 9.76 0.27
N ALA A 181 -22.87 9.80 1.54
CA ALA A 181 -23.70 10.23 2.66
C ALA A 181 -23.84 11.76 2.73
N GLU A 182 -22.75 12.50 2.56
CA GLU A 182 -22.70 13.96 2.81
C GLU A 182 -22.63 14.81 1.54
N SER A 183 -22.45 14.22 0.36
CA SER A 183 -22.15 14.95 -0.90
C SER A 183 -20.94 15.89 -0.81
N THR A 184 -20.04 15.67 0.15
CA THR A 184 -18.79 16.44 0.32
C THR A 184 -17.73 15.97 -0.66
N PHE A 185 -16.90 16.88 -1.17
CA PHE A 185 -15.81 16.53 -2.09
C PHE A 185 -14.80 15.55 -1.49
N LYS A 186 -14.41 14.55 -2.27
CA LYS A 186 -13.48 13.47 -1.86
C LYS A 186 -12.11 14.01 -1.45
N VAL A 187 -11.70 15.11 -2.07
CA VAL A 187 -10.46 15.82 -1.76
C VAL A 187 -10.49 16.39 -0.33
N ASP A 188 -11.64 16.92 0.10
CA ASP A 188 -11.81 17.39 1.48
C ASP A 188 -11.96 16.22 2.46
N LEU A 189 -12.65 15.16 2.05
CA LEU A 189 -12.78 13.94 2.85
C LEU A 189 -11.43 13.27 3.10
N THR A 190 -10.53 13.25 2.11
CA THR A 190 -9.14 12.78 2.26
C THR A 190 -8.42 13.51 3.41
N ARG A 191 -8.55 14.85 3.44
CA ARG A 191 -7.93 15.69 4.47
C ARG A 191 -8.56 15.45 5.84
N ARG A 192 -9.90 15.41 5.92
CA ARG A 192 -10.65 15.14 7.16
C ARG A 192 -10.30 13.77 7.75
N LEU A 193 -10.26 12.74 6.90
CA LEU A 193 -9.94 11.37 7.29
C LEU A 193 -8.53 11.27 7.86
N SER A 194 -7.54 11.78 7.13
CA SER A 194 -6.14 11.77 7.58
C SER A 194 -5.95 12.58 8.86
N GLY A 195 -6.60 13.75 8.96
CA GLY A 195 -6.57 14.57 10.17
C GLY A 195 -7.15 13.84 11.38
N LYS A 196 -8.27 13.13 11.21
CA LYS A 196 -8.90 12.36 12.30
C LYS A 196 -8.02 11.19 12.75
N ILE A 197 -7.40 10.46 11.82
CA ILE A 197 -6.48 9.36 12.13
C ILE A 197 -5.28 9.89 12.93
N ASN A 198 -4.64 10.97 12.46
CA ASN A 198 -3.49 11.55 13.13
C ASN A 198 -3.84 12.06 14.54
N GLN A 199 -4.93 12.81 14.68
CA GLN A 199 -5.40 13.28 15.99
C GLN A 199 -5.66 12.13 16.96
N MET A 200 -6.24 11.03 16.47
CA MET A 200 -6.51 9.85 17.28
C MET A 200 -5.21 9.12 17.66
N GLN A 201 -4.28 8.96 16.73
CA GLN A 201 -2.97 8.37 16.99
C GLN A 201 -2.20 9.17 18.05
N ASP A 202 -2.15 10.49 17.92
CA ASP A 202 -1.46 11.38 18.87
C ASP A 202 -2.09 11.31 20.26
N SER A 203 -3.42 11.28 20.31
CA SER A 203 -4.18 11.11 21.57
C SER A 203 -3.89 9.76 22.23
N ILE A 204 -3.87 8.68 21.45
CA ILE A 204 -3.51 7.34 21.92
C ILE A 204 -2.11 7.33 22.53
N GLN A 205 -1.11 7.82 21.79
CA GLN A 205 0.28 7.81 22.23
C GLN A 205 0.50 8.64 23.49
N SER A 206 -0.20 9.76 23.62
CA SER A 206 -0.04 10.68 24.77
C SER A 206 -0.74 10.19 26.03
N ASN A 207 -1.82 9.42 25.91
CA ASN A 207 -2.70 9.10 27.04
C ASN A 207 -2.61 7.65 27.52
N PHE A 208 -2.11 6.70 26.72
CA PHE A 208 -2.09 5.27 27.09
C PHE A 208 -1.42 4.99 28.43
N ALA A 209 -0.30 5.64 28.73
CA ALA A 209 0.40 5.45 30.01
C ALA A 209 -0.37 6.02 31.21
N ALA A 210 -1.26 6.99 31.00
CA ALA A 210 -2.00 7.66 32.08
C ALA A 210 -3.34 6.96 32.39
N VAL A 211 -3.92 6.24 31.43
CA VAL A 211 -5.30 5.72 31.53
C VAL A 211 -5.42 4.20 31.58
N MET A 212 -4.33 3.46 31.38
CA MET A 212 -4.31 1.99 31.40
C MET A 212 -3.29 1.48 32.43
N THR A 213 -3.58 0.32 33.04
CA THR A 213 -2.57 -0.37 33.84
C THR A 213 -1.46 -0.93 32.94
N ASP A 214 -0.34 -1.33 33.54
CA ASP A 214 0.77 -1.92 32.80
C ASP A 214 0.35 -3.24 32.12
N GLU A 215 -0.50 -4.03 32.78
CA GLU A 215 -1.03 -5.29 32.24
C GLU A 215 -2.00 -5.06 31.08
N GLU A 216 -2.91 -4.08 31.20
CA GLU A 216 -3.83 -3.72 30.11
C GLU A 216 -3.07 -3.22 28.88
N ARG A 217 -2.03 -2.40 29.12
CA ARG A 217 -1.19 -1.87 28.06
C ARG A 217 -0.39 -2.97 27.36
N ASP A 218 0.23 -3.87 28.12
CA ASP A 218 0.96 -5.01 27.55
C ASP A 218 0.02 -5.91 26.73
N GLN A 219 -1.17 -6.23 27.27
CA GLN A 219 -2.18 -7.01 26.56
C GLN A 219 -2.60 -6.35 25.25
N LEU A 220 -2.89 -5.04 25.26
CA LEU A 220 -3.25 -4.29 24.06
C LEU A 220 -2.12 -4.32 23.03
N VAL A 221 -0.89 -4.04 23.44
CA VAL A 221 0.28 -4.03 22.56
C VAL A 221 0.45 -5.39 21.89
N ARG A 222 0.39 -6.48 22.66
CA ARG A 222 0.52 -7.84 22.14
C ARG A 222 -0.60 -8.18 21.16
N THR A 223 -1.85 -7.89 21.49
CA THR A 223 -3.00 -8.14 20.61
C THR A 223 -2.89 -7.36 19.31
N VAL A 224 -2.46 -6.09 19.37
CA VAL A 224 -2.32 -5.25 18.17
C VAL A 224 -1.13 -5.68 17.33
N LEU A 225 0.04 -5.99 17.92
CA LEU A 225 1.20 -6.47 17.17
C LEU A 225 0.90 -7.77 16.43
N ALA A 226 0.15 -8.69 17.05
CA ALA A 226 -0.28 -9.93 16.40
C ALA A 226 -1.14 -9.72 15.14
N LYS A 227 -1.76 -8.54 14.99
CA LYS A 227 -2.59 -8.17 13.84
C LYS A 227 -1.88 -7.23 12.86
N ALA A 228 -1.01 -6.35 13.37
CA ALA A 228 -0.36 -5.29 12.61
C ALA A 228 0.93 -5.76 11.92
N VAL A 229 1.65 -6.69 12.54
CA VAL A 229 2.94 -7.17 12.04
C VAL A 229 2.71 -8.25 10.97
N PRO A 230 3.49 -8.24 9.87
CA PRO A 230 3.41 -9.30 8.86
C PRO A 230 3.57 -10.68 9.49
N PRO A 231 2.66 -11.65 9.19
CA PRO A 231 2.69 -12.99 9.77
C PRO A 231 4.05 -13.69 9.65
N LEU A 232 4.80 -13.45 8.58
CA LEU A 232 6.10 -14.08 8.35
C LEU A 232 7.13 -13.70 9.43
N ILE A 233 7.12 -12.45 9.90
CA ILE A 233 8.00 -12.00 10.99
C ILE A 233 7.55 -12.62 12.32
N LEU A 234 6.24 -12.65 12.58
CA LEU A 234 5.70 -13.27 13.80
C LEU A 234 5.99 -14.77 13.87
N GLN A 235 5.93 -15.49 12.74
CA GLN A 235 6.32 -16.90 12.68
C GLN A 235 7.80 -17.11 12.96
N ARG A 236 8.66 -16.15 12.59
CA ARG A 236 10.12 -16.25 12.78
C ARG A 236 10.56 -15.94 14.21
N ILE A 237 10.04 -14.86 14.81
CA ILE A 237 10.53 -14.35 16.10
C ILE A 237 9.46 -14.23 17.19
N GLY A 238 8.18 -14.40 16.86
CA GLY A 238 7.07 -14.20 17.80
C GLY A 238 6.86 -12.75 18.22
N VAL A 239 5.79 -12.48 18.98
CA VAL A 239 5.52 -11.14 19.53
C VAL A 239 6.60 -10.74 20.54
N ASP A 240 7.06 -11.67 21.37
CA ASP A 240 8.15 -11.41 22.34
C ASP A 240 9.48 -11.08 21.66
N GLY A 241 9.79 -11.72 20.53
CA GLY A 241 10.96 -11.37 19.73
C GLY A 241 10.86 -9.96 19.14
N VAL A 242 9.66 -9.56 18.69
CA VAL A 242 9.42 -8.17 18.26
C VAL A 242 9.63 -7.21 19.43
N LEU A 243 9.03 -7.46 20.60
CA LEU A 243 9.12 -6.58 21.77
C LEU A 243 10.54 -6.45 22.34
N SER A 244 11.35 -7.50 22.23
CA SER A 244 12.74 -7.48 22.72
C SER A 244 13.72 -6.77 21.77
N ARG A 245 13.38 -6.64 20.49
CA ARG A 245 14.29 -6.11 19.45
C ARG A 245 13.88 -4.74 18.92
N VAL A 246 12.59 -4.52 18.72
CA VAL A 246 12.07 -3.28 18.14
C VAL A 246 12.00 -2.21 19.24
N PRO A 247 12.55 -1.00 19.02
CA PRO A 247 12.51 0.06 20.01
C PRO A 247 11.08 0.41 20.44
N ALA A 248 10.89 0.67 21.74
CA ALA A 248 9.55 0.89 22.32
C ALA A 248 8.76 2.03 21.66
N ASN A 249 9.44 3.09 21.20
CA ASN A 249 8.82 4.18 20.47
C ASN A 249 8.26 3.73 19.10
N TYR A 250 8.94 2.82 18.40
CA TYR A 250 8.45 2.24 17.15
C TYR A 250 7.27 1.30 17.40
N VAL A 251 7.33 0.48 18.46
CA VAL A 251 6.20 -0.35 18.88
C VAL A 251 4.97 0.51 19.16
N GLY A 252 5.13 1.58 19.96
CA GLY A 252 4.05 2.53 20.24
C GLY A 252 3.51 3.22 18.98
N ALA A 253 4.37 3.54 18.02
CA ALA A 253 3.96 4.11 16.73
C ALA A 253 3.10 3.13 15.91
N ILE A 254 3.53 1.87 15.79
CA ILE A 254 2.78 0.82 15.08
C ILE A 254 1.43 0.60 15.73
N VAL A 255 1.39 0.46 17.06
CA VAL A 255 0.16 0.22 17.81
C VAL A 255 -0.81 1.39 17.65
N GLY A 256 -0.33 2.62 17.86
CA GLY A 256 -1.16 3.83 17.73
C GLY A 256 -1.71 4.01 16.32
N ALA A 257 -0.87 3.84 15.29
CA ALA A 257 -1.27 3.95 13.90
C ALA A 257 -2.31 2.88 13.52
N TRP A 258 -2.10 1.63 13.94
CA TRP A 258 -3.01 0.53 13.65
C TRP A 258 -4.37 0.75 14.31
N VAL A 259 -4.40 1.08 15.60
CA VAL A 259 -5.65 1.34 16.36
C VAL A 259 -6.42 2.51 15.75
N ALA A 260 -5.73 3.64 15.49
CA ALA A 260 -6.37 4.84 14.95
C ALA A 260 -6.95 4.61 13.55
N SER A 261 -6.15 4.05 12.64
CA SER A 261 -6.59 3.80 11.26
C SER A 261 -7.72 2.78 11.20
N ASN A 262 -7.60 1.62 11.84
CA ASN A 262 -8.63 0.58 11.80
C ASN A 262 -9.94 1.04 12.45
N PHE A 263 -9.88 1.82 13.54
CA PHE A 263 -11.08 2.38 14.13
C PHE A 263 -11.77 3.35 13.17
N VAL A 264 -11.03 4.33 12.64
CA VAL A 264 -11.59 5.37 11.77
C VAL A 264 -12.12 4.78 10.46
N TYR A 265 -11.43 3.81 9.86
CA TYR A 265 -11.91 3.15 8.65
C TYR A 265 -13.17 2.31 8.90
N ARG A 266 -13.25 1.60 10.04
CA ARG A 266 -14.38 0.72 10.36
C ARG A 266 -15.63 1.48 10.82
N HIS A 267 -15.45 2.54 11.60
CA HIS A 267 -16.55 3.26 12.24
C HIS A 267 -16.85 4.63 11.60
N GLY A 268 -16.00 5.08 10.67
CA GLY A 268 -16.15 6.34 9.96
C GLY A 268 -15.61 7.56 10.74
N MET A 269 -15.59 8.71 10.08
CA MET A 269 -15.07 9.96 10.65
C MET A 269 -15.94 10.55 11.76
N THR A 270 -17.22 10.17 11.81
CA THR A 270 -18.22 10.60 12.80
C THR A 270 -18.38 9.61 13.95
N ALA A 271 -17.46 8.65 14.08
CA ALA A 271 -17.50 7.65 15.15
C ALA A 271 -17.45 8.31 16.53
N THR A 272 -18.29 7.80 17.44
CA THR A 272 -18.43 8.33 18.81
C THR A 272 -17.36 7.78 19.74
N GLU A 273 -17.15 8.46 20.86
CA GLU A 273 -16.26 8.02 21.94
C GLU A 273 -16.71 6.66 22.52
N VAL A 274 -18.03 6.41 22.54
CA VAL A 274 -18.60 5.12 22.97
C VAL A 274 -18.21 4.00 21.99
N ALA A 275 -18.27 4.25 20.68
CA ALA A 275 -17.81 3.29 19.69
C ALA A 275 -16.32 2.99 19.86
N PHE A 276 -15.51 4.02 20.14
CA PHE A 276 -14.08 3.86 20.41
C PHE A 276 -13.84 3.02 21.67
N PHE A 277 -14.56 3.29 22.76
CA PHE A 277 -14.48 2.49 23.97
C PHE A 277 -14.83 1.02 23.73
N CYS A 278 -15.91 0.74 23.00
CA CYS A 278 -16.28 -0.63 22.63
C CYS A 278 -15.21 -1.31 21.76
N PHE A 279 -14.62 -0.59 20.81
CA PHE A 279 -13.51 -1.07 19.99
C PHE A 279 -12.29 -1.42 20.85
N MET A 280 -11.85 -0.52 21.72
CA MET A 280 -10.72 -0.77 22.63
C MET A 280 -10.97 -1.96 23.57
N ARG A 281 -12.19 -2.08 24.12
CA ARG A 281 -12.56 -3.26 24.92
C ARG A 281 -12.54 -4.56 24.14
N SER A 282 -12.85 -4.53 22.84
CA SER A 282 -12.74 -5.74 22.02
C SER A 282 -11.28 -6.19 21.89
N LEU A 283 -10.34 -5.25 21.73
CA LEU A 283 -8.91 -5.55 21.65
C LEU A 283 -8.34 -6.08 22.97
N LEU A 284 -8.85 -5.62 24.11
CA LEU A 284 -8.43 -6.10 25.44
C LEU A 284 -9.02 -7.47 25.82
N LYS A 285 -10.17 -7.84 25.21
CA LYS A 285 -10.83 -9.15 25.45
C LYS A 285 -10.32 -10.24 24.51
N GLU A 286 -9.92 -9.86 23.31
CA GLU A 286 -9.16 -10.74 22.43
C GLU A 286 -7.78 -10.94 23.09
N GLY A 287 -7.65 -12.01 23.89
CA GLY A 287 -6.35 -12.47 24.37
C GLY A 287 -5.39 -12.68 23.20
N PRO A 288 -4.07 -12.81 23.44
CA PRO A 288 -3.15 -13.11 22.35
C PRO A 288 -3.69 -14.33 21.62
N GLY A 289 -4.02 -14.18 20.33
CA GLY A 289 -4.53 -15.30 19.52
C GLY A 289 -3.59 -16.49 19.67
N PRO A 290 -4.08 -17.73 19.52
CA PRO A 290 -3.25 -18.90 19.73
C PRO A 290 -1.96 -18.73 18.94
N ASP A 291 -0.82 -18.87 19.62
CA ASP A 291 0.51 -18.81 19.04
C ASP A 291 0.48 -19.34 17.62
N ALA A 292 0.75 -18.49 16.64
CA ALA A 292 0.88 -18.92 15.25
C ALA A 292 2.05 -19.93 15.08
N GLY A 293 2.81 -20.22 16.14
CA GLY A 293 3.78 -21.30 16.24
C GLY A 293 3.30 -22.60 16.92
N ALA A 294 2.13 -22.64 17.57
CA ALA A 294 1.63 -23.84 18.27
C ALA A 294 0.74 -24.76 17.43
N ALA A 295 0.27 -24.30 16.25
CA ALA A 295 -0.59 -25.10 15.38
C ALA A 295 0.15 -26.21 14.59
N LEU A 296 1.46 -26.40 14.80
CA LEU A 296 2.25 -27.45 14.13
C LEU A 296 2.86 -28.49 15.07
N THR A 297 2.66 -28.42 16.39
CA THR A 297 3.25 -29.41 17.31
C THR A 297 2.40 -30.66 17.51
N ASN A 298 1.08 -30.60 17.29
CA ASN A 298 0.20 -31.77 17.48
C ASN A 298 -0.10 -32.57 16.20
N GLY A 299 0.38 -32.14 15.03
CA GLY A 299 0.32 -32.91 13.77
C GLY A 299 1.62 -33.64 13.41
N GLY A 300 2.73 -33.29 14.08
CA GLY A 300 4.07 -33.80 13.76
C GLY A 300 4.37 -35.19 14.32
N GLU A 301 3.78 -35.58 15.45
CA GLU A 301 4.02 -36.91 16.04
C GLU A 301 3.26 -38.01 15.29
N ASP A 302 2.01 -37.78 14.90
CA ASP A 302 1.24 -38.75 14.10
C ASP A 302 1.77 -38.88 12.66
N ALA A 303 2.31 -37.81 12.08
CA ALA A 303 2.97 -37.84 10.77
C ALA A 303 4.34 -38.52 10.83
N LYS A 304 5.14 -38.32 11.90
CA LYS A 304 6.41 -39.04 12.12
C LYS A 304 6.18 -40.53 12.42
N ARG A 305 5.12 -40.89 13.14
CA ARG A 305 4.77 -42.28 13.43
C ARG A 305 4.29 -43.02 12.17
N LYS A 306 3.43 -42.38 11.35
CA LYS A 306 3.02 -42.93 10.04
C LYS A 306 4.15 -42.99 9.01
N ALA A 307 5.12 -42.07 9.05
CA ALA A 307 6.30 -42.13 8.18
C ALA A 307 7.31 -43.20 8.64
N SER A 308 7.48 -43.41 9.94
CA SER A 308 8.30 -44.49 10.51
C SER A 308 7.74 -45.87 10.15
N ASP A 309 6.43 -46.07 10.30
CA ASP A 309 5.76 -47.34 9.98
C ASP A 309 5.78 -47.64 8.46
N ALA A 310 5.75 -46.60 7.61
CA ALA A 310 5.86 -46.74 6.15
C ALA A 310 7.30 -47.06 5.68
N ILE A 311 8.32 -46.59 6.42
CA ILE A 311 9.73 -46.87 6.13
C ILE A 311 10.10 -48.30 6.59
N GLU A 312 9.55 -48.78 7.71
CA GLU A 312 9.78 -50.15 8.20
C GLU A 312 9.10 -51.22 7.34
N THR A 313 7.95 -50.90 6.71
CA THR A 313 7.24 -51.82 5.81
C THR A 313 7.79 -51.89 4.38
N MET A 314 8.68 -50.96 3.98
CA MET A 314 9.36 -50.97 2.67
C MET A 314 10.77 -51.61 2.69
N ALA A 315 11.30 -51.97 3.87
CA ALA A 315 12.66 -52.44 4.04
C ALA A 315 13.04 -53.83 3.44
N PRO A 316 12.14 -54.79 3.12
CA PRO A 316 12.58 -56.05 2.50
C PRO A 316 12.49 -56.11 0.97
N LYS A 317 12.22 -55.01 0.24
CA LYS A 317 12.11 -55.05 -1.25
C LYS A 317 13.23 -54.36 -2.04
N LEU A 318 14.31 -53.92 -1.39
CA LEU A 318 15.46 -53.28 -2.08
C LEU A 318 16.81 -54.01 -1.90
N GLN A 319 16.79 -55.29 -1.51
CA GLN A 319 17.96 -56.16 -1.59
C GLN A 319 17.65 -57.38 -2.47
N LYS A 320 17.70 -57.20 -3.79
CA LYS A 320 17.99 -58.24 -4.81
C LYS A 320 17.84 -57.65 -6.21
N THR A 321 18.84 -56.92 -6.68
CA THR A 321 19.22 -56.84 -8.11
C THR A 321 20.54 -56.08 -8.22
N SER A 322 21.63 -56.78 -7.88
CA SER A 322 23.00 -56.41 -8.26
C SER A 322 23.84 -57.69 -8.29
N SER A 323 23.70 -58.49 -9.34
CA SER A 323 24.72 -59.46 -9.79
C SER A 323 24.33 -60.03 -11.15
N VAL A 324 25.25 -59.82 -12.10
CA VAL A 324 25.30 -60.27 -13.50
C VAL A 324 24.43 -59.50 -14.49
#